data_AF-A0A3L9I2E7-F1
#
_entry.id   AF-A0A3L9I2E7-F1
#
_cell.length_a   1.000
_cell.length_b   1.000
_cell.length_c   1.000
_cell.angle_alpha   90.00
_cell.angle_beta   90.00
_cell.angle_gamma   90.00
#
_symmetry.space_group_name_H-M   'P 1'
#
loop_
_entity.id
_entity.type
_entity.pdbx_description
1 polymer ?
#
loop_
_entity_poly.entity_id
_entity_poly.type
_entity_poly.pdbx_seq_one_letter_code
_entity_poly.pdbx_strand_id
1 'polypeptide(L)' 'TVDKRLLQCGNEIYSAIKDLQSKAPDKNIVIFTHNHCLTYIAKDKRDATFKPDYLDGLVMHVEKGKVYLDGEFVNH' A
#
# COMPACT_ATOMS: atom_id res chain seq x y z
N THR A 1 -4.17 -12.87 -13.04
CA THR A 1 -2.71 -12.75 -13.26
C THR A 1 -2.16 -11.79 -12.23
N VAL A 2 -1.02 -12.11 -11.60
CA VAL A 2 -0.38 -11.21 -10.62
C VAL A 2 0.28 -10.06 -11.35
N ASP A 3 -0.06 -8.81 -11.01
CA ASP A 3 0.64 -7.63 -11.52
C ASP A 3 2.02 -7.57 -10.87
N LYS A 4 3.08 -7.81 -11.65
CA LYS A 4 4.46 -7.88 -11.15
C LYS A 4 4.94 -6.57 -10.53
N ARG A 5 4.30 -5.44 -10.85
CA ARG A 5 4.61 -4.13 -10.24
C ARG A 5 4.27 -4.09 -8.76
N LEU A 6 3.36 -4.94 -8.29
CA LEU A 6 3.05 -5.11 -6.87
C LEU A 6 4.15 -5.86 -6.11
N LEU A 7 5.16 -6.38 -6.81
CA LEU A 7 6.33 -7.02 -6.22
C LEU A 7 7.53 -6.05 -6.11
N GLN A 8 7.43 -4.86 -6.71
CA GLN A 8 8.50 -3.87 -6.83
C GLN A 8 8.24 -2.66 -5.94
N CYS A 9 9.27 -2.16 -5.25
CA CYS A 9 9.15 -0.95 -4.44
C CYS A 9 9.28 0.32 -5.31
N GLY A 10 8.97 1.48 -4.73
CA GLY A 10 9.15 2.76 -5.42
C GLY A 10 7.91 3.22 -6.18
N ASN A 11 8.12 3.85 -7.33
CA ASN A 11 7.03 4.39 -8.14
C ASN A 11 6.15 3.30 -8.78
N GLU A 12 6.68 2.08 -8.96
CA GLU A 12 5.93 0.99 -9.61
C GLU A 12 4.73 0.53 -8.79
N ILE A 13 4.88 0.34 -7.47
CA ILE A 13 3.76 -0.05 -6.61
C ILE A 13 2.67 1.01 -6.58
N TYR A 14 3.03 2.30 -6.56
CA TYR A 14 2.06 3.39 -6.60
C TYR A 14 1.34 3.51 -7.94
N SER A 15 2.04 3.26 -9.04
CA SER A 15 1.43 3.18 -10.37
C SER A 15 0.41 2.04 -10.44
N ALA A 16 0.78 0.85 -9.95
CA ALA A 16 -0.12 -0.29 -9.89
C ALA A 16 -1.35 -0.04 -8.99
N ILE A 17 -1.17 0.57 -7.82
CA ILE A 17 -2.27 0.94 -6.92
C ILE A 17 -3.23 1.92 -7.62
N LYS A 18 -2.70 2.96 -8.28
CA LYS A 18 -3.53 3.94 -9.02
C LYS A 18 -4.29 3.30 -10.18
N ASP A 19 -3.63 2.42 -10.94
CA ASP A 19 -4.28 1.69 -12.03
C ASP A 19 -5.43 0.83 -11.50
N LEU A 20 -5.22 0.13 -10.37
CA LEU A 20 -6.26 -0.68 -9.74
C LEU A 20 -7.43 0.18 -9.25
N GLN A 21 -7.16 1.32 -8.62
CA GLN A 21 -8.18 2.27 -8.18
C GLN A 21 -9.00 2.81 -9.36
N SER A 22 -8.35 3.16 -10.48
CA SER A 22 -9.06 3.65 -11.66
C SER A 22 -10.03 2.64 -12.27
N LYS A 23 -9.72 1.35 -12.13
CA LYS A 23 -10.55 0.23 -12.62
C LYS A 23 -11.67 -0.16 -11.66
N ALA A 24 -11.59 0.28 -10.40
CA ALA A 24 -12.51 -0.10 -9.35
C ALA A 24 -12.75 1.07 -8.37
N PRO A 25 -13.26 2.23 -8.85
CA PRO A 25 -13.29 3.48 -8.08
C PRO A 25 -14.14 3.40 -6.80
N ASP A 26 -15.20 2.58 -6.82
CA ASP A 26 -16.15 2.45 -5.70
C ASP A 26 -16.04 1.10 -4.99
N LYS A 27 -14.89 0.44 -5.06
CA LYS A 27 -14.67 -0.87 -4.44
C LYS A 27 -13.48 -0.84 -3.50
N ASN A 28 -13.58 -1.63 -2.44
CA ASN A 28 -12.43 -1.97 -1.62
C ASN A 28 -11.50 -2.89 -2.41
N ILE A 29 -10.20 -2.59 -2.39
CA ILE A 29 -9.16 -3.34 -3.10
C ILE A 29 -8.23 -3.96 -2.05
N VAL A 30 -8.06 -5.28 -2.13
CA VAL A 30 -7.09 -6.01 -1.30
C VAL A 30 -5.89 -6.34 -2.17
N ILE A 31 -4.70 -5.94 -1.71
CA ILE A 31 -3.43 -6.14 -2.41
C ILE A 31 -2.54 -7.00 -1.55
N PHE A 32 -2.12 -8.15 -2.09
CA PHE A 32 -1.07 -8.98 -1.49
C PHE A 32 0.28 -8.56 -2.09
N THR A 33 1.24 -8.24 -1.22
CA THR A 33 2.60 -7.83 -1.59
C THR A 33 3.59 -8.34 -0.53
N HIS A 34 4.88 -8.08 -0.74
CA HIS A 34 5.93 -8.49 0.19
C HIS A 34 6.07 -7.52 1.37
N ASN A 35 6.53 -8.03 2.51
CA ASN A 35 6.79 -7.24 3.73
C ASN A 35 7.67 -6.01 3.48
N HIS A 36 8.70 -6.15 2.63
CA HIS A 36 9.57 -5.02 2.29
C HIS A 36 8.85 -3.91 1.51
N CYS A 37 7.82 -4.23 0.72
CA CYS A 37 6.96 -3.24 0.06
C CYS A 37 6.06 -2.51 1.07
N LEU A 38 5.53 -3.23 2.05
CA LEU A 38 4.76 -2.63 3.14
C LEU A 38 5.62 -1.67 3.98
N THR A 39 6.83 -2.08 4.38
CA THR A 39 7.79 -1.21 5.06
C THR A 39 8.12 0.03 4.25
N TYR A 40 8.33 -0.12 2.93
CA TYR A 40 8.58 1.00 2.03
C TYR A 40 7.41 2.00 2.02
N ILE A 41 6.17 1.53 1.84
CA ILE A 41 4.99 2.40 1.81
C ILE A 41 4.83 3.16 3.14
N ALA A 42 4.99 2.47 4.28
CA ALA A 42 4.88 3.08 5.59
C ALA A 42 5.91 4.21 5.80
N LYS A 43 7.16 3.96 5.40
CA LYS A 43 8.24 4.96 5.50
C LYS A 43 8.01 6.14 4.55
N ASP A 44 7.63 5.88 3.30
CA ASP A 44 7.41 6.94 2.31
C ASP A 44 6.20 7.83 2.64
N LYS A 45 5.10 7.24 3.13
CA LYS A 45 3.84 7.96 3.34
C LYS A 45 3.71 8.63 4.70
N ARG A 46 4.36 8.11 5.74
CA ARG A 46 4.24 8.62 7.12
C ARG A 46 5.56 8.75 7.87
N ASP A 47 6.70 8.55 7.20
CA ASP A 47 8.03 8.47 7.85
C ASP A 47 8.13 7.40 8.96
N ALA A 48 7.19 6.44 8.97
CA ALA A 48 7.04 5.47 10.04
C ALA A 48 7.98 4.28 9.86
N THR A 49 8.48 3.76 10.98
CA THR A 49 9.17 2.47 11.01
C THR A 49 8.12 1.38 11.15
N PHE A 50 7.90 0.60 10.09
CA PHE A 50 6.96 -0.52 10.09
C PHE A 50 7.70 -1.83 9.79
N LYS A 51 7.60 -2.79 10.70
CA LYS A 51 8.21 -4.13 10.60
C LYS A 51 7.08 -5.17 10.58
N PRO A 52 6.45 -5.40 9.42
CA PRO A 52 5.33 -6.32 9.33
C PRO A 52 5.78 -7.76 9.54
N ASP A 53 5.00 -8.50 10.33
CA ASP A 53 5.01 -9.95 10.38
C ASP A 53 4.10 -10.54 9.28
N TYR A 54 3.92 -11.85 9.27
CA TYR A 54 3.07 -12.56 8.34
C TYR A 54 1.59 -12.13 8.50
N LEU A 55 1.00 -11.65 7.40
CA LEU A 55 -0.37 -11.13 7.29
C LEU A 55 -0.61 -9.75 7.92
N ASP A 56 0.43 -9.07 8.39
CA ASP A 56 0.32 -7.65 8.69
C ASP A 56 0.02 -6.86 7.41
N GLY A 57 -0.78 -5.81 7.55
CA GLY A 57 -1.29 -5.03 6.43
C GLY A 57 -1.31 -3.55 6.72
N LEU A 58 -1.39 -2.78 5.65
CA LEU A 58 -1.61 -1.34 5.69
C LEU A 58 -3.02 -1.04 5.19
N VAL A 59 -3.73 -0.17 5.89
CA VAL A 59 -4.99 0.39 5.41
C VAL A 59 -4.69 1.71 4.72
N MET A 60 -5.24 1.91 3.53
CA MET A 60 -5.07 3.14 2.77
C MET A 60 -6.41 3.62 2.27
N HIS A 61 -6.62 4.92 2.23
CA HIS A 61 -7.78 5.54 1.59
C HIS A 61 -7.36 6.47 0.45
N VAL A 62 -8.30 6.77 -0.43
CA VAL A 62 -8.10 7.69 -1.56
C VAL A 62 -8.93 8.94 -1.33
N GLU A 63 -8.29 10.10 -1.34
CA GLU A 63 -8.98 11.39 -1.37
C GLU A 63 -8.49 12.20 -2.57
N LYS A 64 -9.40 12.66 -3.43
CA LYS A 64 -9.09 13.50 -4.61
C LYS A 64 -7.97 12.92 -5.50
N GLY A 65 -7.97 11.59 -5.69
CA GLY A 65 -6.99 10.88 -6.51
C GLY A 65 -5.60 10.70 -5.86
N LYS A 66 -5.45 11.06 -4.59
CA LYS A 66 -4.23 10.84 -3.79
C LYS A 66 -4.46 9.69 -2.82
N VAL A 67 -3.44 8.83 -2.68
CA VAL A 67 -3.45 7.69 -1.76
C VAL A 67 -2.81 8.10 -0.45
N TYR A 68 -3.56 7.93 0.64
CA TYR A 68 -3.14 8.22 2.00
C TYR A 68 -3.01 6.92 2.76
N LEU A 69 -1.90 6.80 3.50
CA LEU A 69 -1.77 5.75 4.48
C LEU A 69 -2.63 6.10 5.69
N ASP A 70 -3.50 5.19 6.09
CA ASP A 70 -4.46 5.35 7.17
C ASP A 70 -4.19 4.35 8.30
N GLY A 71 -4.66 4.69 9.51
CA GLY A 71 -4.43 3.91 10.72
C GLY A 71 -3.34 4.46 11.64
N GLU A 72 -3.36 4.01 12.90
CA GLU A 72 -2.32 4.28 13.89
C GLU A 72 -1.30 3.14 13.91
N PHE A 73 -0.01 3.48 13.87
CA PHE A 73 1.05 2.51 14.13
C PHE A 73 1.13 2.29 15.64
N VAL A 74 0.43 1.28 16.13
CA VAL A 74 0.56 0.87 17.52
C VAL A 74 1.85 0.04 17.63
N ASN A 75 2.92 0.65 18.15
CA ASN A 75 4.12 -0.11 18.50
C ASN A 75 3.75 -1.01 19.69
N HIS A 76 3.74 -2.32 19.48
CA HIS A 76 3.67 -3.31 20.56
C HIS A 76 5.03 -3.49 21.24
#